data_AF-A0A973IH34-F1
#
_entry.id   AF-A0A973IH34-F1
#
_cell.length_a   1.000
_cell.length_b   1.000
_cell.length_c   1.000
_cell.angle_alpha   90.00
_cell.angle_beta   90.00
_cell.angle_gamma   90.00
#
_symmetry.space_group_name_H-M   'P 1'
#
loop_
_entity.id
_entity.type
_entity.pdbx_description
1 polymer ?
#
loop_
_entity_poly.entity_id
_entity_poly.type
_entity_poly.pdbx_seq_one_letter_code
_entity_poly.pdbx_strand_id
1 'polypeptide(L)'
;WNVVIDCTASDAVLKAMGNFAWVTERLFVSLSMTWEAKGMFAYSASETGFPAIDAMERFMAVSVPPATQRVGDMEGIGCWHPVFPAAADDVNLWGAIGSKFVRSAILNPQKLASLFVQQEDGSVDRSDA
;
A
#
# COMPACT_ATOMS: atom_id res chain seq x y z
N TRP A 1 5.00 -15.23 13.22
CA TRP A 1 5.51 -13.92 12.76
C TRP A 1 4.86 -12.83 13.60
N ASN A 2 5.58 -11.81 14.06
CA ASN A 2 5.00 -10.70 14.84
C ASN A 2 4.55 -9.52 13.96
N VAL A 3 5.12 -9.42 12.77
CA VAL A 3 4.81 -8.40 11.76
C VAL A 3 4.42 -9.13 10.47
N VAL A 4 3.38 -8.65 9.82
CA VAL A 4 2.90 -9.12 8.51
C VAL A 4 2.95 -7.93 7.56
N ILE A 5 3.68 -8.08 6.46
CA ILE A 5 3.81 -7.04 5.43
C ILE A 5 3.15 -7.55 4.16
N ASP A 6 2.14 -6.83 3.72
CA ASP A 6 1.46 -7.05 2.45
C ASP A 6 1.87 -5.96 1.45
N CYS A 7 2.29 -6.40 0.27
CA CYS A 7 2.61 -5.54 -0.87
C CYS A 7 1.90 -6.02 -2.15
N THR A 8 0.79 -6.74 -2.01
CA THR A 8 0.11 -7.39 -3.13
C THR A 8 -0.87 -6.46 -3.87
N ALA A 9 -1.28 -5.36 -3.23
CA ALA A 9 -2.35 -4.47 -3.70
C ALA A 9 -3.66 -5.22 -4.05
N SER A 10 -3.92 -6.36 -3.38
CA SER A 10 -5.06 -7.22 -3.69
C SER A 10 -6.10 -7.20 -2.58
N ASP A 11 -7.30 -6.71 -2.89
CA ASP A 11 -8.47 -6.76 -1.99
C ASP A 11 -8.76 -8.17 -1.47
N ALA A 12 -8.52 -9.20 -2.30
CA ALA A 12 -8.71 -10.58 -1.91
C ALA A 12 -7.72 -11.00 -0.81
N VAL A 13 -6.46 -10.55 -0.90
CA VAL A 13 -5.44 -10.80 0.12
C VAL A 13 -5.77 -10.04 1.41
N LEU A 14 -6.19 -8.77 1.32
CA LEU A 14 -6.61 -8.00 2.50
C LEU A 14 -7.76 -8.69 3.24
N LYS A 15 -8.79 -9.12 2.51
CA LYS A 15 -9.94 -9.86 3.07
C LYS A 15 -9.52 -11.21 3.65
N ALA A 16 -8.64 -11.94 2.97
CA ALA A 16 -8.12 -13.21 3.46
C ALA A 16 -7.31 -13.04 4.76
N MET A 17 -6.47 -12.00 4.86
CA MET A 17 -5.74 -11.67 6.08
C MET A 17 -6.67 -11.25 7.22
N GLY A 18 -7.78 -10.57 6.93
CA GLY A 18 -8.81 -10.25 7.93
C GLY A 18 -9.56 -11.48 8.45
N ASN A 19 -9.84 -12.44 7.56
CA ASN A 19 -10.59 -13.67 7.89
C ASN A 19 -9.72 -14.82 8.42
N PHE A 20 -8.39 -14.70 8.31
CA PHE A 20 -7.48 -15.71 8.80
C PHE A 20 -7.55 -15.81 10.34
N ALA A 21 -7.56 -17.03 10.87
CA ALA A 21 -7.67 -17.28 12.30
C ALA A 21 -6.33 -17.02 13.04
N TRP A 22 -5.97 -15.75 13.24
CA TRP A 22 -4.77 -15.39 13.98
C TRP A 22 -4.91 -15.77 15.47
N VAL A 23 -3.90 -16.44 16.00
CA VAL A 23 -3.90 -16.91 17.39
C VAL A 23 -3.56 -15.78 18.37
N THR A 24 -2.82 -14.78 17.94
CA THR A 24 -2.44 -13.61 18.75
C THR A 24 -2.36 -12.37 17.87
N GLU A 25 -2.35 -11.20 18.50
CA GLU A 25 -2.14 -9.92 17.84
C GLU A 25 -0.88 -9.91 16.95
N ARG A 26 -0.98 -9.17 15.85
CA ARG A 26 0.09 -8.92 14.87
C ARG A 26 0.10 -7.43 14.52
N LEU A 27 1.29 -6.90 14.27
CA LEU A 27 1.41 -5.67 13.50
C LEU A 27 1.24 -6.01 12.03
N PHE A 28 0.21 -5.44 11.41
CA PHE A 28 0.03 -5.48 9.97
C PHE A 28 0.53 -4.21 9.33
N VAL A 29 1.18 -4.34 8.19
CA VAL A 29 1.51 -3.24 7.30
C VAL A 29 1.05 -3.63 5.89
N SER A 30 0.26 -2.77 5.24
CA SER A 30 -0.09 -2.94 3.82
C SER A 30 0.42 -1.74 3.04
N LEU A 31 1.14 -2.01 1.95
CA LEU A 31 1.74 -1.03 1.07
C LEU A 31 1.18 -1.24 -0.34
N SER A 32 0.51 -0.23 -0.87
CA SER A 32 -0.12 -0.30 -2.19
C SER A 32 0.24 0.93 -3.01
N MET A 33 0.92 0.74 -4.14
CA MET A 33 1.13 1.83 -5.10
C MET A 33 -0.20 2.23 -5.73
N THR A 34 -0.38 3.52 -5.95
CA THR A 34 -1.52 4.04 -6.71
C THR A 34 -1.31 3.84 -8.21
N TRP A 35 -2.30 4.21 -9.01
CA TRP A 35 -2.23 4.12 -10.46
C TRP A 35 -0.95 4.79 -11.01
N GLU A 36 -0.31 4.13 -11.98
CA GLU A 36 0.95 4.58 -12.59
C GLU A 36 2.09 4.81 -11.58
N ALA A 37 2.01 4.21 -10.39
CA ALA A 37 2.90 4.48 -9.26
C ALA A 37 3.09 5.98 -8.96
N LYS A 38 2.06 6.80 -9.15
CA LYS A 38 2.11 8.25 -8.80
C LYS A 38 2.12 8.50 -7.29
N GLY A 39 1.89 7.46 -6.51
CA GLY A 39 1.82 7.51 -5.07
C GLY A 39 1.89 6.13 -4.45
N MET A 40 1.95 6.12 -3.13
CA MET A 40 1.86 4.93 -2.30
C MET A 40 0.92 5.18 -1.14
N PHE A 41 -0.09 4.32 -0.99
CA PHE A 41 -0.86 4.21 0.22
C PHE A 41 -0.16 3.24 1.17
N ALA A 42 0.09 3.69 2.39
CA ALA A 42 0.72 2.90 3.44
C ALA A 42 -0.21 2.85 4.66
N TYR A 43 -0.52 1.64 5.09
CA TYR A 43 -1.41 1.37 6.21
C TYR A 43 -0.69 0.54 7.27
N SER A 44 -0.89 0.85 8.55
CA SER A 44 -0.48 0.00 9.66
C SER A 44 -1.57 -0.13 10.71
N ALA A 45 -1.66 -1.30 11.34
CA ALA A 45 -2.50 -1.53 12.52
C ALA A 45 -1.99 -2.73 13.33
N SER A 46 -2.06 -2.65 14.65
CA SER A 46 -1.86 -3.80 15.55
C SER A 46 -3.22 -4.36 15.93
N GLU A 47 -3.52 -5.57 15.45
CA GLU A 47 -4.85 -6.19 15.60
C GLU A 47 -4.74 -7.72 15.63
N THR A 48 -5.81 -8.41 16.03
CA THR A 48 -5.95 -9.88 15.93
C THR A 48 -6.39 -10.36 14.55
N GLY A 49 -6.46 -9.47 13.57
CA GLY A 49 -6.72 -9.74 12.17
C GLY A 49 -6.55 -8.46 11.36
N PHE A 50 -6.27 -8.57 10.06
CA PHE A 50 -6.10 -7.37 9.25
C PHE A 50 -7.45 -6.60 9.17
N PRO A 51 -7.50 -5.31 9.53
CA PRO A 51 -8.72 -4.50 9.47
C PRO A 51 -9.05 -4.09 8.02
N ALA A 52 -9.40 -5.09 7.19
CA ALA A 52 -9.52 -4.95 5.74
C ALA A 52 -10.49 -3.84 5.31
N ILE A 53 -11.66 -3.75 5.96
CA ILE A 53 -12.68 -2.76 5.63
C ILE A 53 -12.13 -1.34 5.85
N ASP A 54 -11.56 -1.08 7.04
CA ASP A 54 -11.00 0.23 7.37
C ASP A 54 -9.84 0.62 6.44
N ALA A 55 -8.94 -0.31 6.13
CA ALA A 55 -7.84 -0.05 5.20
C ALA A 55 -8.34 0.28 3.77
N MET A 56 -9.31 -0.49 3.26
CA MET A 56 -9.89 -0.25 1.92
C MET A 56 -10.68 1.06 1.88
N GLU A 57 -11.48 1.37 2.90
CA GLU A 57 -12.25 2.63 2.95
C GLU A 57 -11.34 3.85 2.99
N ARG A 58 -10.27 3.83 3.80
CA ARG A 58 -9.27 4.90 3.84
C ARG A 58 -8.53 5.06 2.52
N PHE A 59 -8.16 3.95 1.88
CA PHE A 59 -7.56 4.00 0.55
C PHE A 59 -8.50 4.66 -0.46
N MET A 60 -9.75 4.21 -0.51
CA MET A 60 -10.77 4.75 -1.42
C MET A 60 -11.06 6.24 -1.18
N ALA A 61 -10.96 6.71 0.06
CA ALA A 61 -11.17 8.11 0.41
C ALA A 61 -10.10 9.05 -0.16
N VAL A 62 -8.88 8.54 -0.42
CA VAL A 62 -7.73 9.36 -0.85
C VAL A 62 -7.21 8.99 -2.24
N SER A 63 -7.55 7.82 -2.76
CA SER A 63 -7.11 7.36 -4.06
C SER A 63 -7.85 8.10 -5.18
N VAL A 64 -7.11 8.62 -6.15
CA VAL A 64 -7.70 9.16 -7.39
C VAL A 64 -8.00 7.98 -8.33
N PRO A 65 -9.25 7.81 -8.81
CA PRO A 65 -9.58 6.74 -9.75
C PRO A 65 -8.76 6.86 -11.05
N PRO A 66 -8.30 5.74 -11.62
CA PRO A 66 -7.62 5.77 -12.91
C PRO A 66 -8.57 6.27 -14.00
N ALA A 67 -8.04 7.00 -14.98
CA ALA A 67 -8.77 7.30 -16.20
C ALA A 67 -9.07 5.98 -16.92
N THR A 68 -10.36 5.67 -17.08
CA THR A 68 -10.90 4.38 -17.56
C THR A 68 -10.30 3.90 -18.89
N GLN A 69 -9.78 4.81 -19.70
CA GLN A 69 -9.25 4.53 -21.03
C GLN A 69 -7.91 3.77 -21.04
N ARG A 70 -7.15 3.75 -19.94
CA ARG A 70 -5.80 3.12 -19.87
C ARG A 70 -5.75 1.83 -19.06
N VAL A 71 -6.86 1.43 -18.45
CA VAL A 71 -6.92 0.21 -17.61
C VAL A 71 -6.82 -1.07 -18.45
N GLY A 72 -7.33 -1.04 -19.70
CA GLY A 72 -7.33 -2.19 -20.60
C GLY A 72 -5.95 -2.60 -21.13
N ASP A 73 -4.94 -1.74 -21.00
CA ASP A 73 -3.59 -1.98 -21.51
C ASP A 73 -2.68 -2.70 -20.49
N MET A 74 -3.15 -2.89 -19.24
CA MET A 74 -2.38 -3.59 -18.22
C MET A 74 -2.58 -5.10 -18.29
N GLU A 75 -1.48 -5.83 -18.52
CA GLU A 75 -1.47 -7.30 -18.48
C GLU A 75 -1.46 -7.88 -17.05
N GLY A 76 -1.29 -7.02 -16.03
CA GLY A 76 -1.39 -7.43 -14.62
C GLY A 76 -0.24 -8.33 -14.13
N ILE A 77 0.89 -8.36 -14.84
CA ILE A 77 2.02 -9.28 -14.56
C ILE A 77 2.81 -8.89 -13.29
N GLY A 78 2.66 -7.66 -12.83
CA GLY A 78 3.26 -7.16 -11.58
C GLY A 78 4.19 -5.97 -11.77
N CYS A 79 4.53 -5.30 -10.66
CA CYS A 79 5.14 -3.97 -10.66
C CYS A 79 6.59 -3.91 -11.15
N TRP A 80 7.25 -5.06 -11.29
CA TRP A 80 8.61 -5.18 -11.82
C TRP A 80 8.64 -5.60 -13.29
N HIS A 81 7.48 -5.83 -13.90
CA HIS A 81 7.39 -6.21 -15.31
C HIS A 81 7.57 -4.97 -16.21
N PRO A 82 8.25 -5.07 -17.37
CA PRO A 82 8.46 -3.93 -18.27
C PRO A 82 7.18 -3.26 -18.81
N VAL A 83 6.04 -3.97 -18.76
CA VAL A 83 4.73 -3.44 -19.19
C VAL A 83 3.94 -2.83 -18.03
N PHE A 84 4.49 -2.81 -16.82
CA PHE A 84 3.89 -2.10 -15.70
C PHE A 84 3.91 -0.61 -16.00
N PRO A 85 2.81 0.14 -15.78
CA PRO A 85 2.72 1.54 -16.17
C PRO A 85 3.44 2.47 -15.18
N ALA A 86 4.63 2.12 -14.72
CA ALA A 86 5.50 2.98 -13.91
C ALA A 86 6.96 2.77 -14.30
N ALA A 87 7.78 3.79 -14.08
CA ALA A 87 9.21 3.65 -14.30
C ALA A 87 9.88 2.94 -13.10
N ALA A 88 11.04 2.33 -13.35
CA ALA A 88 11.72 1.53 -12.34
C ALA A 88 12.22 2.39 -11.15
N ASP A 89 12.51 3.66 -11.38
CA ASP A 89 12.85 4.64 -10.36
C ASP A 89 11.66 4.96 -9.45
N ASP A 90 10.44 5.07 -9.97
CA ASP A 90 9.23 5.23 -9.14
C ASP A 90 9.07 4.03 -8.19
N VAL A 91 9.19 2.80 -8.73
CA VAL A 91 9.09 1.58 -7.91
C VAL A 91 10.19 1.53 -6.84
N ASN A 92 11.42 1.95 -7.17
CA ASN A 92 12.52 2.03 -6.21
C ASN A 92 12.28 3.07 -5.12
N LEU A 93 11.78 4.26 -5.47
CA LEU A 93 11.40 5.31 -4.52
C LEU A 93 10.37 4.79 -3.52
N TRP A 94 9.34 4.11 -4.01
CA TRP A 94 8.30 3.51 -3.18
C TRP A 94 8.81 2.37 -2.32
N GLY A 95 9.74 1.55 -2.81
CA GLY A 95 10.44 0.56 -1.99
C GLY A 95 11.19 1.21 -0.81
N ALA A 96 11.87 2.33 -1.05
CA ALA A 96 12.58 3.07 -0.01
C ALA A 96 11.63 3.69 1.03
N ILE A 97 10.54 4.34 0.59
CA ILE A 97 9.53 4.94 1.46
C ILE A 97 8.78 3.86 2.26
N GLY A 98 8.32 2.80 1.59
CA GLY A 98 7.60 1.68 2.22
C GLY A 98 8.43 1.01 3.31
N SER A 99 9.72 0.76 3.07
CA SER A 99 10.61 0.19 4.10
C SER A 99 10.77 1.10 5.33
N LYS A 100 10.82 2.43 5.14
CA LYS A 100 10.85 3.40 6.24
C LYS A 100 9.53 3.44 7.01
N PHE A 101 8.40 3.36 6.33
CA PHE A 101 7.09 3.27 6.95
C PHE A 101 6.97 2.00 7.81
N VAL A 102 7.32 0.84 7.25
CA VAL A 102 7.38 -0.44 7.99
C VAL A 102 8.24 -0.32 9.25
N ARG A 103 9.46 0.22 9.11
CA ARG A 103 10.35 0.42 10.25
C ARG A 103 9.72 1.35 11.30
N SER A 104 9.08 2.44 10.87
CA SER A 104 8.41 3.36 11.79
C SER A 104 7.26 2.68 12.53
N ALA A 105 6.44 1.89 11.84
CA ALA A 105 5.34 1.14 12.45
C ALA A 105 5.84 0.08 13.45
N ILE A 106 7.00 -0.54 13.19
CA ILE A 106 7.61 -1.49 14.13
C ILE A 106 8.10 -0.77 15.40
N LEU A 107 8.73 0.39 15.26
CA LEU A 107 9.29 1.14 16.39
C LEU A 107 8.21 1.85 17.21
N ASN A 108 7.16 2.34 16.55
CA ASN A 108 6.04 3.04 17.16
C ASN A 108 4.71 2.48 16.60
N PRO A 109 4.25 1.32 17.11
CA PRO A 109 3.03 0.69 16.61
C PRO A 109 1.82 1.59 16.84
N GLN A 110 1.22 2.03 15.74
CA GLN A 110 0.02 2.84 15.72
C GLN A 110 -0.85 2.45 14.54
N LYS A 111 -2.16 2.61 14.71
CA LYS A 111 -3.08 2.58 13.58
C LYS A 111 -2.90 3.86 12.77
N LEU A 112 -2.43 3.73 11.54
CA LEU A 112 -2.09 4.85 10.68
C LEU A 112 -2.42 4.49 9.24
N ALA A 113 -2.93 5.45 8.49
CA ALA A 113 -2.97 5.40 7.04
C ALA A 113 -2.36 6.69 6.51
N SER A 114 -1.47 6.58 5.53
CA SER A 114 -0.85 7.72 4.90
C SER A 114 -0.81 7.53 3.40
N LEU A 115 -1.14 8.58 2.67
CA LEU A 115 -0.92 8.67 1.23
C LEU A 115 0.36 9.46 0.99
N PHE A 116 1.27 8.87 0.23
CA PHE A 116 2.43 9.53 -0.33
C PHE A 116 2.16 9.81 -1.80
N VAL A 117 2.44 11.03 -2.27
CA VAL A 117 2.25 11.43 -3.67
C VAL A 117 3.54 12.04 -4.19
N GLN A 118 4.01 11.56 -5.33
CA GLN A 118 5.20 12.10 -6.00
C GLN A 118 4.79 13.28 -6.89
N GLN A 119 5.54 14.37 -6.77
CA GLN A 119 5.40 15.56 -7.59
C GLN A 119 6.25 15.44 -8.87
N GLU A 120 5.99 16.31 -9.85
CA GLU A 120 6.73 16.30 -11.13
C GLU A 120 8.24 16.53 -10.96
N ASP A 121 8.65 17.23 -9.91
CA ASP A 121 10.07 17.49 -9.58
C ASP A 121 10.73 16.33 -8.80
N GLY A 122 9.98 15.25 -8.53
CA GLY A 122 10.43 14.09 -7.77
C GLY A 122 10.34 14.25 -6.25
N SER A 123 9.88 15.39 -5.74
CA SER A 123 9.56 15.53 -4.31
C SER A 123 8.34 14.68 -3.94
N VAL A 124 8.19 14.35 -2.65
CA VAL A 124 7.09 13.51 -2.16
C VAL A 124 6.35 14.20 -1.03
N ASP A 125 5.06 14.42 -1.23
CA ASP A 125 4.16 14.88 -0.20
C ASP A 125 3.57 13.69 0.56
N ARG A 126 3.31 13.90 1.85
CA ARG A 126 2.58 12.95 2.70
C ARG A 126 1.35 13.62 3.29
N SER A 127 0.22 12.95 3.19
CA SER A 127 -1.00 13.26 3.96
C SER A 127 -1.45 12.02 4.75
N ASP A 128 -2.05 12.23 5.92
CA ASP A 128 -2.69 11.16 6.67
C ASP A 128 -4.13 10.96 6.16
N ALA A 129 -4.56 9.71 6.07
CA ALA A 129 -5.81 9.25 5.45
C ALA A 129 -6.82 8.69 6.46
#